data_AF-A0A3D0DTA2-F1
#
_entry.id   AF-A0A3D0DTA2-F1
#
_cell.length_a   1.000
_cell.length_b   1.000
_cell.length_c   1.000
_cell.angle_alpha   90.00
_cell.angle_beta   90.00
_cell.angle_gamma   90.00
#
_symmetry.space_group_name_H-M   'P 1'
#
loop_
_entity.id
_entity.type
_entity.pdbx_description
1 polymer ?
#
loop_
_entity_poly.entity_id
_entity_poly.type
_entity_poly.pdbx_seq_one_letter_code
_entity_poly.pdbx_strand_id
1 'polypeptide(L)' 'MQRYKNRNGESGVVAYDIAERSITVEFRDGDRYLYTDQSAGAENITEMQRLATLGSGLSTYISQVVRERYARKLG' A
#
# COMPACT_ATOMS: atom_id res chain seq x y z
N MET A 1 1.11 -12.12 -1.02
CA MET A 1 0.68 -10.92 -1.77
C MET A 1 -0.45 -11.25 -2.75
N GLN A 2 -1.55 -10.52 -2.68
CA GLN A 2 -2.67 -10.53 -3.61
C GLN A 2 -2.43 -9.52 -4.74
N ARG A 3 -2.76 -9.90 -5.98
CA ARG A 3 -2.69 -8.99 -7.13
C ARG A 3 -3.65 -7.81 -6.95
N TYR A 4 -3.15 -6.61 -7.18
CA TYR A 4 -3.97 -5.41 -7.12
C TYR A 4 -4.90 -5.34 -8.34
N LYS A 5 -6.19 -5.10 -8.11
CA LYS A 5 -7.21 -5.13 -9.19
C LYS A 5 -7.00 -4.02 -10.22
N ASN A 6 -6.36 -2.92 -9.82
CA ASN A 6 -6.05 -1.79 -10.68
C ASN A 6 -7.25 -1.31 -11.53
N ARG A 7 -8.39 -1.02 -10.87
CA ARG A 7 -9.66 -0.69 -11.55
C ARG A 7 -9.58 0.55 -12.45
N ASN A 8 -8.62 1.44 -12.21
CA ASN A 8 -8.39 2.65 -13.00
C ASN A 8 -7.28 2.47 -14.06
N GLY A 9 -6.70 1.27 -14.20
CA GLY A 9 -5.70 0.94 -15.23
C GLY A 9 -4.28 1.48 -14.99
N GLU A 10 -4.12 2.59 -14.28
CA GLU A 10 -2.84 3.32 -14.21
C GLU A 10 -2.16 3.29 -12.83
N SER A 11 -2.56 2.39 -11.93
CA SER A 11 -1.96 2.31 -10.59
C SER A 11 -0.50 1.91 -10.62
N GLY A 12 0.36 2.65 -9.89
CA GLY A 12 1.75 2.26 -9.63
C GLY A 12 1.90 1.04 -8.72
N VAL A 13 0.84 0.66 -7.98
CA VAL A 13 0.78 -0.56 -7.17
C VAL A 13 0.36 -1.76 -8.01
N VAL A 14 1.07 -2.89 -7.85
CA VAL A 14 0.82 -4.15 -8.58
C VAL A 14 0.33 -5.29 -7.69
N ALA A 15 0.74 -5.32 -6.43
CA ALA A 15 0.30 -6.32 -5.46
C ALA A 15 0.34 -5.76 -4.03
N TYR A 16 -0.33 -6.43 -3.11
CA TYR A 16 -0.34 -6.06 -1.70
C TYR A 16 -0.49 -7.28 -0.78
N ASP A 17 -0.15 -7.14 0.50
CA ASP A 17 -0.40 -8.12 1.55
C ASP A 17 -0.93 -7.42 2.80
N ILE A 18 -2.07 -7.88 3.34
CA ILE A 18 -2.71 -7.26 4.51
C ILE A 18 -2.46 -8.15 5.73
N ALA A 19 -2.02 -7.52 6.82
CA ALA A 19 -2.00 -8.12 8.15
C ALA A 19 -2.64 -7.15 9.16
N GLU A 20 -2.87 -7.61 10.39
CA GLU A 20 -3.67 -6.88 11.39
C GLU A 20 -3.29 -5.40 11.57
N ARG A 21 -1.99 -5.09 11.61
CA ARG A 21 -1.48 -3.72 11.88
C ARG A 21 -0.51 -3.24 10.79
N SER A 22 -0.58 -3.86 9.61
CA SER A 22 0.35 -3.55 8.53
C SER A 22 -0.22 -3.85 7.16
N ILE A 23 0.45 -3.29 6.16
CA ILE A 23 0.26 -3.65 4.76
C ILE A 23 1.61 -3.62 4.05
N THR A 24 1.90 -4.67 3.29
CA THR A 24 3.03 -4.67 2.35
C THR A 24 2.50 -4.32 0.97
N VAL A 25 3.16 -3.38 0.28
CA VAL A 25 2.75 -2.92 -1.06
C VAL A 25 3.91 -3.14 -2.02
N GLU A 26 3.62 -3.77 -3.16
CA GLU A 26 4.55 -3.93 -4.28
C GLU A 26 4.23 -2.90 -5.36
N PHE A 27 5.25 -2.18 -5.83
CA PHE A 27 5.14 -1.22 -6.91
C PHE A 27 5.66 -1.80 -8.24
N ARG A 28 5.36 -1.11 -9.35
CA ARG A 28 5.72 -1.54 -10.71
C ARG A 28 7.22 -1.71 -10.95
N ASP A 29 8.06 -1.06 -10.15
CA ASP A 29 9.52 -1.21 -10.18
C ASP A 29 10.02 -2.50 -9.51
N GLY A 30 9.11 -3.28 -8.92
CA GLY A 30 9.41 -4.52 -8.20
C GLY A 30 9.70 -4.30 -6.71
N ASP A 31 9.84 -3.04 -6.27
CA ASP A 31 10.12 -2.74 -4.88
C ASP A 31 8.89 -3.00 -4.00
N ARG A 32 9.14 -3.61 -2.84
CA ARG A 32 8.13 -3.84 -1.81
C ARG A 32 8.37 -2.98 -0.57
N TYR A 33 7.31 -2.38 -0.06
CA TYR A 33 7.35 -1.52 1.11
C TYR A 33 6.38 -2.00 2.18
N LEU A 34 6.88 -2.19 3.39
CA LEU A 34 6.09 -2.50 4.57
C LEU A 34 5.68 -1.21 5.25
N TYR A 35 4.38 -1.01 5.41
CA TYR A 35 3.79 0.05 6.23
C TYR A 35 3.19 -0.58 7.48
N THR A 36 3.44 0.04 8.63
CA THR A 36 2.89 -0.39 9.92
C THR A 36 2.14 0.77 10.56
N ASP A 37 1.29 0.50 11.54
CA ASP A 37 0.65 1.56 12.31
C ASP A 37 1.65 2.41 13.11
N GLN A 38 2.80 1.83 13.48
CA GLN A 38 3.91 2.56 14.11
C GLN A 38 4.61 3.52 13.15
N SER A 39 4.73 3.17 11.87
CA SER A 39 5.42 4.02 10.88
C SER A 39 4.48 5.03 10.22
N ALA A 40 3.29 4.59 9.82
CA ALA A 40 2.32 5.35 9.05
C ALA A 40 1.12 5.83 9.86
N GLY A 41 0.88 5.32 11.06
CA GLY A 41 -0.34 5.60 11.83
C GLY A 41 -1.48 4.62 11.51
N ALA A 42 -2.25 4.23 12.53
CA ALA A 42 -3.31 3.24 12.41
C ALA A 42 -4.43 3.64 11.42
N GLU A 43 -4.78 4.93 11.37
CA GLU A 43 -5.78 5.46 10.42
C GLU A 43 -5.33 5.28 8.97
N ASN A 44 -4.06 5.60 8.69
CA ASN A 44 -3.50 5.45 7.34
C ASN A 44 -3.43 3.97 6.95
N ILE A 45 -3.03 3.07 7.87
CA ILE A 45 -3.02 1.63 7.59
C ILE A 45 -4.42 1.10 7.26
N THR A 46 -5.42 1.49 8.05
CA THR A 46 -6.82 1.10 7.83
C THR A 46 -7.29 1.57 6.44
N GLU A 47 -7.00 2.82 6.08
CA GLU A 47 -7.40 3.35 4.77
C GLU A 47 -6.64 2.70 3.62
N MET A 48 -5.34 2.43 3.78
CA MET A 48 -4.54 1.70 2.79
C MET A 48 -5.11 0.30 2.55
N GLN A 49 -5.47 -0.44 3.60
CA GLN A 49 -6.09 -1.77 3.49
C GLN A 49 -7.46 -1.72 2.79
N ARG A 50 -8.26 -0.68 3.06
CA ARG A 50 -9.55 -0.44 2.40
C ARG A 50 -9.36 -0.20 0.90
N LEU A 51 -8.45 0.70 0.52
CA LEU A 51 -8.15 1.03 -0.88
C LEU A 51 -7.51 -0.16 -1.63
N ALA A 52 -6.66 -0.94 -0.95
CA ALA A 52 -6.09 -2.18 -1.47
C ALA A 52 -7.19 -3.16 -1.91
N THR A 53 -8.15 -3.41 -1.02
CA THR A 53 -9.27 -4.33 -1.24
C THR A 53 -10.25 -3.82 -2.30
N LEU A 54 -10.51 -2.51 -2.30
CA LEU A 54 -11.30 -1.83 -3.32
C LEU A 54 -10.64 -1.96 -4.71
N GLY A 55 -9.31 -1.94 -4.76
CA GLY A 55 -8.53 -2.04 -5.99
C GLY A 55 -8.45 -0.73 -6.77
N SER A 56 -8.65 0.41 -6.09
CA SER A 56 -8.56 1.75 -6.68
C SER A 56 -8.06 2.75 -5.63
N GLY A 57 -7.29 3.76 -6.06
CA GLY A 57 -6.85 4.88 -5.22
C GLY A 57 -5.62 4.65 -4.33
N LEU A 58 -5.18 3.40 -4.08
CA LEU A 58 -4.07 3.12 -3.15
C LEU A 58 -2.76 3.84 -3.52
N SER A 59 -2.34 3.79 -4.78
CA SER A 59 -1.10 4.43 -5.23
C SER A 59 -1.10 5.95 -5.00
N THR A 60 -2.24 6.60 -5.29
CA THR A 60 -2.42 8.05 -5.11
C THR A 60 -2.45 8.42 -3.63
N TYR A 61 -3.15 7.63 -2.81
CA TYR A 61 -3.20 7.84 -1.38
C TYR A 61 -1.82 7.73 -0.73
N ILE A 62 -1.04 6.72 -1.13
CA ILE A 62 0.34 6.58 -0.67
C ILE A 62 1.16 7.81 -1.07
N SER A 63 1.13 8.25 -2.32
CA SER A 63 1.96 9.37 -2.76
C SER A 63 1.59 10.72 -2.13
N GLN A 64 0.30 10.95 -1.86
CA GLN A 64 -0.18 12.23 -1.35
C GLN A 64 -0.17 12.33 0.17
N VAL A 65 -0.56 11.24 0.87
CA VAL A 65 -0.81 11.22 2.32
C VAL A 65 0.29 10.52 3.10
N VAL A 66 0.62 9.28 2.72
CA VAL A 66 1.52 8.42 3.50
C VAL A 66 3.00 8.74 3.23
N ARG A 67 3.36 8.92 1.97
CA ARG A 67 4.70 9.20 1.46
C ARG A 67 5.71 8.15 1.91
N GLU A 68 6.84 8.58 2.46
CA GLU A 68 7.96 7.74 2.89
C GLU A 68 7.77 7.13 4.28
N ARG A 69 6.56 7.16 4.86
CA ARG A 69 6.25 6.60 6.19
C ARG A 69 6.19 5.05 6.21
N TYR A 70 6.98 4.40 5.36
CA TYR A 70 7.17 2.96 5.40
C TYR A 70 8.12 2.59 6.55
N ALA A 71 7.89 1.43 7.17
CA ALA A 71 8.76 0.89 8.20
C ALA A 71 10.01 0.23 7.59
N ARG A 72 9.88 -0.39 6.41
CA ARG A 72 10.97 -1.10 5.75
C ARG A 72 10.75 -1.25 4.24
N LYS A 73 11.83 -1.13 3.46
CA LYS A 73 11.91 -1.59 2.07
C LYS A 73 12.39 -3.04 2.04
N LEU A 74 11.67 -3.92 1.33
CA LEU A 74 11.88 -5.37 1.32
C LEU A 74 12.57 -5.90 0.06
N GLY A 75 12.79 -5.03 -0.93
CA GLY A 75 13.46 -5.34 -2.20
C GLY A 75 12.64 -6.18 -3.17
#